data_AF-A0A432SKW2-F1
#
_entry.id   AF-A0A432SKW2-F1
#
_cell.length_a   1.000
_cell.length_b   1.000
_cell.length_c   1.000
_cell.angle_alpha   90.00
_cell.angle_beta   90.00
_cell.angle_gamma   90.00
#
_symmetry.space_group_name_H-M   'P 1'
#
loop_
_entity.id
_entity.type
_entity.pdbx_description
1 polymer ?
#
loop_
_entity_poly.entity_id
_entity_poly.type
_entity_poly.pdbx_seq_one_letter_code
_entity_poly.pdbx_strand_id
1 'polypeptide(L)'
;MKDIEQLAHTLGLSEERLMHKLDAFLIYAQVELANLEDAIEQKKYKKIVRHAHKLSVKADKLNLDEIYIHTEHIEILAMFKRDTDYMLLFNELHEALFKLHEEFAEAKMLFPAR
;
A
#
# COMPACT_ATOMS: atom_id res chain seq x y z
N MET A 1 3.05 5.10 -15.69
CA MET A 1 2.66 3.76 -15.21
C MET A 1 3.81 2.81 -15.56
N LYS A 2 4.47 2.20 -14.56
CA LYS A 2 5.46 1.14 -14.84
C LYS A 2 4.65 -0.02 -15.40
N ASP A 3 4.94 -0.42 -16.63
CA ASP A 3 4.37 -1.61 -17.24
C ASP A 3 4.53 -2.80 -16.27
N ILE A 4 3.53 -3.68 -16.10
CA ILE A 4 3.66 -4.85 -15.19
C ILE A 4 4.88 -5.67 -15.60
N GLU A 5 5.16 -5.75 -16.90
CA GLU A 5 6.37 -6.38 -17.44
C GLU A 5 7.64 -5.68 -16.95
N GLN A 6 7.68 -4.34 -16.98
CA GLN A 6 8.81 -3.55 -16.48
C GLN A 6 8.98 -3.66 -14.97
N LEU A 7 7.87 -3.71 -14.22
CA LEU A 7 7.89 -3.88 -12.77
C LEU A 7 8.40 -5.28 -12.40
N ALA A 8 7.93 -6.32 -13.11
CA ALA A 8 8.38 -7.69 -12.94
C ALA A 8 9.88 -7.81 -13.24
N HIS A 9 10.33 -7.21 -14.34
CA HIS A 9 11.74 -7.15 -14.72
C HIS A 9 12.59 -6.42 -13.65
N THR A 10 12.14 -5.26 -13.17
CA THR A 10 12.84 -4.48 -12.13
C THR A 10 12.99 -5.28 -10.83
N LEU A 11 12.00 -6.09 -10.49
CA LEU A 11 11.99 -6.92 -9.28
C LEU A 11 12.65 -8.30 -9.49
N GLY A 12 13.10 -8.63 -10.71
CA GLY A 12 13.65 -9.94 -11.04
C GLY A 12 12.64 -11.08 -10.87
N LEU A 13 11.36 -10.82 -11.18
CA LEU A 13 10.26 -11.76 -11.06
C LEU A 13 9.68 -12.10 -12.43
N SER A 14 9.04 -13.27 -12.54
CA SER A 14 8.07 -13.48 -13.61
C SER A 14 6.83 -12.62 -13.35
N GLU A 15 6.11 -12.26 -14.42
CA GLU A 15 4.84 -11.54 -14.32
C GLU A 15 3.86 -12.30 -13.41
N GLU A 16 3.66 -13.60 -13.60
CA GLU A 16 2.80 -14.43 -12.74
C GLU A 16 3.16 -14.31 -11.25
N ARG A 17 4.46 -14.36 -10.93
CA ARG A 17 4.93 -14.24 -9.54
C ARG A 17 4.73 -12.82 -8.98
N LEU A 18 4.89 -11.79 -9.81
CA LEU A 18 4.56 -10.42 -9.44
C LEU A 18 3.06 -10.30 -9.18
N MET A 19 2.20 -10.85 -10.04
CA MET A 19 0.76 -10.82 -9.89
C MET A 19 0.33 -11.45 -8.56
N HIS A 20 0.86 -12.63 -8.22
CA HIS A 20 0.59 -13.26 -6.92
C HIS A 20 1.05 -12.43 -5.72
N LYS A 21 2.19 -11.72 -5.85
CA LYS A 21 2.69 -10.84 -4.79
C LYS A 21 1.81 -9.60 -4.62
N LEU A 22 1.33 -9.02 -5.72
CA LEU A 22 0.42 -7.88 -5.72
C LEU A 22 -0.95 -8.27 -5.12
N ASP A 23 -1.51 -9.42 -5.49
CA ASP A 23 -2.72 -9.98 -4.86
C ASP A 23 -2.56 -10.12 -3.35
N ALA A 24 -1.47 -10.78 -2.92
CA ALA A 24 -1.18 -10.99 -1.51
C ALA A 24 -0.96 -9.66 -0.77
N PHE A 25 -0.36 -8.67 -1.44
CA PHE A 25 -0.20 -7.33 -0.90
C PHE A 25 -1.53 -6.61 -0.74
N LEU A 26 -2.43 -6.64 -1.72
CA LEU A 26 -3.73 -5.96 -1.66
C LEU A 26 -4.61 -6.53 -0.54
N ILE A 27 -4.66 -7.86 -0.40
CA ILE A 27 -5.38 -8.51 0.72
C ILE A 27 -4.77 -8.10 2.06
N TYR A 28 -3.45 -8.08 2.14
CA TYR A 28 -2.74 -7.64 3.34
C TYR A 28 -3.04 -6.17 3.66
N ALA A 29 -3.06 -5.31 2.64
CA ALA A 29 -3.26 -3.88 2.78
C ALA A 29 -4.65 -3.55 3.33
N GLN A 30 -5.68 -4.26 2.89
CA GLN A 30 -7.04 -4.12 3.44
C GLN A 30 -7.09 -4.36 4.95
N VAL A 31 -6.39 -5.40 5.43
CA VAL A 31 -6.35 -5.70 6.87
C VAL A 31 -5.63 -4.61 7.64
N GLU A 32 -4.48 -4.13 7.15
CA GLU A 32 -3.74 -3.08 7.85
C GLU A 32 -4.43 -1.72 7.76
N LEU A 33 -5.17 -1.42 6.68
CA LEU A 33 -6.00 -0.21 6.56
C LEU A 33 -7.08 -0.16 7.65
N ALA A 34 -7.84 -1.25 7.82
CA ALA A 34 -8.87 -1.30 8.87
C ALA A 34 -8.27 -1.12 10.28
N ASN A 35 -7.08 -1.69 10.52
CA ASN A 35 -6.38 -1.50 11.79
C ASN A 35 -5.80 -0.08 11.95
N LEU A 36 -5.39 0.55 10.85
CA LEU A 36 -4.87 1.92 10.84
C LEU A 36 -5.97 2.93 11.12
N GLU A 37 -7.13 2.77 10.48
CA GLU A 37 -8.34 3.58 10.72
C GLU A 37 -8.76 3.52 12.19
N ASP A 38 -8.93 2.31 12.75
CA ASP A 38 -9.23 2.10 14.17
C ASP A 38 -8.22 2.78 15.11
N ALA A 39 -6.93 2.70 14.74
CA ALA A 39 -5.87 3.35 15.51
C ALA A 39 -5.92 4.88 15.43
N ILE A 40 -6.30 5.44 14.28
CA ILE A 40 -6.46 6.89 14.07
C ILE A 40 -7.65 7.41 14.87
N GLU A 41 -8.82 6.78 14.75
CA GLU A 41 -10.03 7.16 15.48
C GLU A 41 -9.82 7.15 17.00
N GLN A 42 -9.09 6.15 17.49
CA GLN A 42 -8.77 6.00 18.90
C GLN A 42 -7.52 6.78 19.34
N LYS A 43 -6.89 7.55 18.45
CA LYS A 43 -5.65 8.32 18.68
C LYS A 43 -4.52 7.49 19.28
N LYS A 44 -4.42 6.21 18.89
CA LYS A 44 -3.40 5.26 19.36
C LYS A 44 -2.12 5.37 18.54
N TYR A 45 -1.37 6.46 18.70
CA TYR A 45 -0.16 6.77 17.88
C TYR A 45 0.83 5.61 17.71
N LYS A 46 1.12 4.82 18.76
CA LYS A 46 2.00 3.65 18.64
C LYS A 46 1.47 2.59 17.67
N LYS A 47 0.15 2.43 17.60
CA LYS A 47 -0.50 1.54 16.62
C LYS A 47 -0.48 2.15 15.23
N ILE A 48 -0.76 3.46 15.09
CA ILE A 48 -0.68 4.18 13.81
C ILE A 48 0.70 3.96 13.17
N VAL A 49 1.78 4.23 13.91
CA VAL A 49 3.17 3.98 13.47
C VAL A 49 3.35 2.53 13.04
N ARG A 50 2.92 1.56 13.86
CA ARG A 50 3.10 0.14 13.56
C ARG A 50 2.40 -0.29 12.27
N HIS A 51 1.14 0.12 12.07
CA HIS A 51 0.34 -0.29 10.92
C HIS A 51 0.81 0.41 9.63
N ALA A 52 1.15 1.69 9.71
CA ALA A 52 1.75 2.44 8.60
C ALA A 52 3.11 1.84 8.18
N HIS A 53 4.01 1.57 9.15
CA HIS A 53 5.32 0.97 8.89
C HIS A 53 5.25 -0.40 8.20
N LYS A 54 4.30 -1.22 8.62
CA LYS A 54 4.09 -2.54 8.02
C LYS A 54 3.71 -2.45 6.55
N LEU A 55 2.87 -1.47 6.19
CA LEU A 55 2.48 -1.20 4.81
C LEU A 55 3.66 -0.64 4.02
N SER A 56 4.40 0.33 4.57
CA SER A 56 5.55 0.96 3.88
C SER A 56 6.61 -0.07 3.50
N VAL A 57 7.01 -0.94 4.44
CA VAL A 57 8.01 -2.00 4.20
C VAL A 57 7.58 -2.97 3.09
N LYS A 58 6.29 -3.23 2.93
CA LYS A 58 5.78 -4.11 1.88
C LYS A 58 5.61 -3.39 0.55
N ALA A 59 5.20 -2.13 0.57
CA ALA A 59 5.12 -1.27 -0.61
C ALA A 59 6.51 -1.08 -1.24
N ASP A 60 7.53 -0.82 -0.42
CA ASP A 60 8.93 -0.69 -0.83
C ASP A 60 9.43 -1.96 -1.56
N LYS A 61 9.16 -3.14 -1.00
CA LYS A 61 9.52 -4.44 -1.61
C LYS A 61 8.86 -4.71 -2.97
N LEU A 62 7.82 -3.96 -3.30
CA LEU A 62 7.09 -4.08 -4.57
C LEU A 62 7.28 -2.84 -5.45
N ASN A 63 8.17 -1.91 -5.08
CA ASN A 63 8.38 -0.63 -5.77
C ASN A 63 7.07 0.15 -6.00
N LEU A 64 6.17 0.11 -5.01
CA LEU A 64 4.90 0.84 -4.99
C LEU A 64 5.13 2.23 -4.37
N ASP A 65 5.87 3.07 -5.09
CA ASP A 65 6.45 4.31 -4.59
C ASP A 65 5.40 5.27 -3.97
N GLU A 66 4.23 5.42 -4.61
CA GLU A 66 3.15 6.27 -4.10
C GLU A 66 2.59 5.75 -2.75
N ILE A 67 2.33 4.45 -2.65
CA ILE A 67 1.85 3.82 -1.42
C ILE A 67 2.91 3.93 -0.32
N TYR A 68 4.18 3.74 -0.67
CA TYR A 68 5.30 3.92 0.24
C TYR A 68 5.32 5.34 0.82
N ILE A 69 5.23 6.38 -0.02
CA ILE A 69 5.28 7.77 0.40
C ILE A 69 4.13 8.10 1.36
N HIS A 70 2.89 7.70 1.05
CA HIS A 70 1.76 7.97 1.93
C HIS A 70 1.89 7.27 3.28
N THR A 71 2.31 6.00 3.28
CA THR A 71 2.46 5.21 4.51
C THR A 71 3.62 5.72 5.37
N GLU A 72 4.76 6.06 4.77
CA GLU A 72 5.91 6.67 5.45
C GLU A 72 5.54 8.04 6.05
N HIS A 73 4.78 8.87 5.33
CA HIS A 73 4.35 10.17 5.83
C HIS A 73 3.47 10.03 7.08
N ILE A 74 2.48 9.13 7.07
CA ILE A 74 1.65 8.82 8.24
C ILE A 74 2.51 8.31 9.40
N GLU A 75 3.45 7.41 9.12
CA GLU A 75 4.37 6.83 10.11
C GLU A 75 5.19 7.92 10.82
N ILE A 76 5.86 8.78 10.05
CA ILE A 76 6.73 9.84 10.57
C ILE A 76 5.93 10.82 11.42
N LEU A 77 4.78 11.29 10.93
CA LEU A 77 3.94 12.25 11.67
C LEU A 77 3.44 11.65 12.98
N ALA A 78 2.98 10.39 12.95
CA ALA A 78 2.52 9.68 14.15
C ALA A 78 3.64 9.40 15.15
N MET A 79 4.85 9.08 14.66
CA MET A 79 6.04 8.86 15.49
C MET A 79 6.38 10.09 16.33
N PHE A 80 6.25 11.28 15.73
CA PHE A 80 6.47 12.56 16.42
C PHE A 80 5.18 13.16 17.03
N LYS A 81 4.06 12.42 16.98
CA LYS A 81 2.73 12.87 17.46
C LYS A 81 2.37 14.27 16.95
N ARG A 82 2.64 14.53 15.67
CA ARG A 82 2.30 15.81 15.05
C ARG A 82 0.80 16.02 15.08
N ASP A 83 0.40 17.26 15.31
CA ASP A 83 -0.98 17.69 15.21
C ASP A 83 -1.32 17.89 13.73
N THR A 84 -2.09 16.95 13.18
CA THR A 84 -2.47 16.88 11.76
C THR A 84 -3.78 16.11 11.65
N ASP A 85 -4.44 16.24 10.50
CA ASP A 85 -5.57 15.40 10.16
C ASP A 85 -5.09 14.04 9.64
N TYR A 86 -4.98 13.06 10.54
CA TYR A 86 -4.60 11.69 10.16
C TYR A 86 -5.66 11.00 9.31
N MET A 87 -6.94 11.39 9.41
CA MET A 87 -7.99 10.79 8.58
C MET A 87 -7.90 11.28 7.14
N LEU A 88 -7.53 12.53 6.92
CA LEU A 88 -7.22 13.02 5.57
C LEU A 88 -6.09 12.20 4.95
N LEU A 89 -4.97 12.02 5.67
CA LEU A 89 -3.83 11.23 5.20
C LEU A 89 -4.20 9.75 4.94
N PHE A 90 -5.04 9.18 5.79
CA PHE A 90 -5.58 7.84 5.61
C PHE A 90 -6.41 7.73 4.33
N ASN A 91 -7.27 8.72 4.04
CA ASN A 91 -8.09 8.73 2.84
C ASN A 91 -7.24 8.85 1.57
N GLU A 92 -6.18 9.65 1.59
CA GLU A 92 -5.22 9.74 0.47
C GLU A 92 -4.54 8.39 0.21
N LEU A 93 -4.08 7.70 1.27
CA LEU A 93 -3.54 6.35 1.18
C LEU A 93 -4.57 5.35 0.62
N HIS A 94 -5.81 5.43 1.10
CA HIS A 94 -6.89 4.55 0.67
C HIS A 94 -7.20 4.74 -0.82
N GLU A 95 -7.25 5.98 -1.30
CA GLU A 95 -7.44 6.31 -2.72
C GLU A 95 -6.30 5.75 -3.58
N ALA A 96 -5.04 5.89 -3.14
CA ALA A 96 -3.90 5.35 -3.88
C ALA A 96 -3.94 3.81 -3.95
N LEU A 97 -4.32 3.13 -2.87
CA LEU A 97 -4.51 1.67 -2.87
C LEU A 97 -5.68 1.24 -3.75
N PHE A 98 -6.75 2.03 -3.82
CA PHE A 98 -7.88 1.76 -4.70
C PHE A 98 -7.47 1.86 -6.18
N LYS A 99 -6.74 2.92 -6.57
CA LYS A 99 -6.19 3.06 -7.93
C LYS A 99 -5.30 1.87 -8.31
N LEU A 100 -4.40 1.45 -7.41
CA LEU A 100 -3.58 0.27 -7.62
C LEU A 100 -4.42 -0.99 -7.83
N HIS A 101 -5.52 -1.16 -7.08
CA HIS A 101 -6.43 -2.29 -7.24
C HIS A 101 -7.12 -2.30 -8.60
N GLU A 102 -7.59 -1.14 -9.09
CA GLU A 102 -8.19 -1.00 -10.41
C GLU A 102 -7.20 -1.30 -11.54
N GLU A 103 -6.01 -0.68 -11.51
CA GLU A 103 -4.94 -0.92 -12.49
C GLU A 103 -4.57 -2.41 -12.55
N PHE A 104 -4.50 -3.05 -11.39
CA PHE A 104 -4.19 -4.47 -11.29
C PHE A 104 -5.31 -5.38 -11.81
N ALA A 105 -6.57 -5.01 -11.58
CA ALA A 105 -7.73 -5.72 -12.13
C ALA A 105 -7.78 -5.62 -13.65
N GLU A 106 -7.49 -4.46 -14.23
CA GLU A 106 -7.40 -4.26 -15.68
C GLU A 106 -6.30 -5.13 -16.29
N ALA A 107 -5.11 -5.15 -15.68
CA ALA A 107 -4.02 -5.99 -16.16
C ALA A 107 -4.36 -7.48 -16.14
N LYS A 108 -5.08 -7.97 -15.12
CA LYS A 108 -5.57 -9.36 -15.09
C LYS A 108 -6.51 -9.70 -16.25
N MET A 109 -7.33 -8.74 -16.70
CA MET A 109 -8.24 -8.97 -17.82
C MET A 109 -7.50 -9.04 -19.17
N LEU A 110 -6.35 -8.38 -19.29
CA LEU A 110 -5.52 -8.38 -20.49
C LEU A 110 -4.66 -9.64 -20.64
N PHE A 111 -4.40 -10.36 -19.54
CA PHE A 111 -3.64 -11.61 -19.52
C PHE A 111 -4.46 -12.75 -18.89
N PRO A 112 -5.56 -13.22 -19.54
CA PRO A 112 -6.26 -14.40 -19.04
C PRO A 112 -5.30 -15.58 -19.03
N ALA A 113 -5.22 -16.27 -17.89
CA ALA A 113 -4.35 -17.43 -17.68
C ALA A 113 -4.37 -18.35 -18.92
N ARG A 114 -3.19 -18.56 -19.52
CA ARG A 114 -3.01 -19.54 -20.59
C ARG A 114 -3.03 -20.95 -20.03
#